data_AF-A0A7R9SBM9-F1
#
_entry.id   AF-A0A7R9SBM9-F1
#
_cell.length_a   1.000
_cell.length_b   1.000
_cell.length_c   1.000
_cell.angle_alpha   90.00
_cell.angle_beta   90.00
_cell.angle_gamma   90.00
#
_symmetry.space_group_name_H-M   'P 1'
#
loop_
_entity.id
_entity.type
_entity.pdbx_description
1 polymer ?
#
loop_
_entity_poly.entity_id
_entity_poly.type
_entity_poly.pdbx_seq_one_letter_code
_entity_poly.pdbx_strand_id
1 'polypeptide(L)'
;GTRCNMKVTSRSELITISLIIVSNLIVTPVQSISCYQCNSSFNSQCSERLHVKTTLLPTPCNEIYGAKYCVKMSGVVEGELGTKRFCSSRDWGNICEFIKLSGGNTYRRSCVHTCYSDGCNAGHSNPPFALHIFISIMIVIVLFS
;
A
#
# COMPACT_ATOMS: atom_id res chain seq x y z
N GLY A 1 -19.67 -34.89 -42.58
CA GLY A 1 -19.49 -35.05 -41.12
C GLY A 1 -18.01 -35.03 -40.79
N THR A 2 -17.49 -33.90 -40.35
CA THR A 2 -16.09 -33.72 -39.93
C THR A 2 -15.96 -34.14 -38.47
N ARG A 3 -15.29 -35.27 -38.20
CA ARG A 3 -14.92 -35.67 -36.83
C ARG A 3 -13.90 -34.69 -36.28
N CYS A 4 -14.30 -33.91 -35.27
CA CYS A 4 -13.37 -33.20 -34.41
C CYS A 4 -12.61 -34.24 -33.57
N ASN A 5 -11.31 -34.42 -33.82
CA ASN A 5 -10.47 -35.26 -32.97
C ASN A 5 -10.19 -34.50 -31.66
N MET A 6 -10.91 -34.85 -30.60
CA MET A 6 -10.53 -34.43 -29.24
C MET A 6 -9.23 -35.14 -28.87
N LYS A 7 -8.14 -34.36 -28.76
CA LYS A 7 -6.85 -34.84 -28.28
C LYS A 7 -6.94 -35.04 -26.77
N VAL A 8 -7.03 -36.29 -26.32
CA VAL A 8 -7.06 -36.63 -24.88
C VAL A 8 -5.65 -36.43 -24.32
N THR A 9 -5.51 -35.46 -23.41
CA THR A 9 -4.26 -35.14 -22.70
C THR A 9 -3.80 -36.33 -21.85
N SER A 10 -2.55 -36.77 -22.04
CA SER A 10 -1.98 -37.94 -21.33
C SER A 10 -1.76 -37.65 -19.83
N ARG A 11 -1.76 -38.70 -18.98
CA ARG A 11 -1.40 -38.58 -17.55
C ARG A 11 -0.02 -37.92 -17.33
N SER A 12 0.93 -38.15 -18.24
CA SER A 12 2.26 -37.52 -18.21
C SER A 12 2.19 -36.00 -18.47
N GLU A 13 1.28 -35.56 -19.34
CA GLU A 13 1.07 -34.14 -19.64
C GLU A 13 0.34 -33.43 -18.49
N LEU A 14 -0.56 -34.12 -17.78
CA LEU A 14 -1.18 -33.58 -16.56
C LEU A 14 -0.18 -33.37 -15.42
N ILE A 15 0.78 -34.28 -15.26
CA ILE A 15 1.83 -34.16 -14.24
C ILE A 15 2.76 -32.98 -14.54
N THR A 16 3.20 -32.83 -15.79
CA THR A 16 4.06 -31.70 -16.18
C THR A 16 3.33 -30.36 -16.05
N ILE A 17 2.06 -30.27 -16.45
CA ILE A 17 1.25 -29.05 -16.25
C ILE A 17 1.13 -28.71 -14.77
N SER A 18 0.87 -29.72 -13.93
CA SER A 18 0.74 -29.53 -12.48
C SER A 18 2.04 -29.05 -11.84
N LEU A 19 3.18 -29.59 -12.25
CA LEU A 19 4.51 -29.15 -11.79
C LEU A 19 4.82 -27.71 -12.22
N ILE A 20 4.45 -27.31 -13.45
CA ILE A 20 4.63 -25.94 -13.94
C ILE A 20 3.74 -24.96 -13.17
N ILE A 21 2.50 -25.32 -12.87
CA ILE A 21 1.60 -24.48 -12.07
C ILE A 21 2.17 -24.30 -10.65
N VAL A 22 2.61 -25.39 -10.01
CA VAL A 22 3.24 -25.34 -8.68
C VAL A 22 4.51 -24.51 -8.69
N SER A 23 5.36 -24.63 -9.72
CA SER A 23 6.60 -23.83 -9.80
C SER A 23 6.32 -22.33 -9.93
N ASN A 24 5.28 -21.93 -10.66
CA ASN A 24 4.88 -20.52 -10.78
C ASN A 24 4.23 -19.99 -9.48
N LEU A 25 3.62 -20.86 -8.68
CA LEU A 25 3.03 -20.49 -7.38
C LEU A 25 4.09 -20.20 -6.30
N ILE A 26 5.30 -20.75 -6.45
CA ILE A 26 6.42 -20.54 -5.51
C ILE A 26 7.13 -19.19 -5.77
N VAL A 27 7.00 -18.63 -6.98
CA VAL A 27 7.57 -17.31 -7.30
C VAL A 27 6.65 -16.23 -6.76
N THR A 28 6.86 -15.82 -5.51
CA THR A 28 6.29 -14.56 -5.03
C THR A 28 6.97 -13.43 -5.78
N PRO A 29 6.26 -12.64 -6.62
CA PRO A 29 6.87 -11.45 -7.20
C PRO A 29 7.29 -10.54 -6.05
N VAL A 30 8.58 -10.24 -5.93
CA VAL A 30 9.06 -9.15 -5.07
C VAL A 30 8.69 -7.85 -5.79
N GLN A 31 7.42 -7.50 -5.76
CA GLN A 31 6.99 -6.14 -6.09
C GLN A 31 7.31 -5.28 -4.87
N SER A 32 8.26 -4.36 -5.04
CA SER A 32 8.43 -3.26 -4.10
C SER A 32 7.15 -2.43 -4.09
N ILE A 33 6.58 -2.25 -2.90
CA ILE A 33 5.47 -1.31 -2.69
C ILE A 33 5.87 0.10 -3.19
N SER A 34 4.91 0.87 -3.67
CA SER A 34 5.10 2.27 -4.06
C SER A 34 4.46 3.19 -3.03
N CYS A 35 5.22 4.11 -2.46
CA CYS A 35 4.75 5.01 -1.40
C CYS A 35 4.93 6.46 -1.80
N TYR A 36 4.14 7.37 -1.23
CA TYR A 36 4.49 8.78 -1.28
C TYR A 36 5.77 9.00 -0.46
N GLN A 37 6.73 9.73 -1.03
CA GLN A 37 8.01 10.04 -0.40
C GLN A 37 8.21 11.56 -0.46
N CYS A 38 8.11 12.25 0.67
CA CYS A 38 8.20 13.72 0.72
C CYS A 38 8.45 14.24 2.14
N ASN A 39 8.92 15.48 2.24
CA ASN A 39 9.06 16.22 3.50
C ASN A 39 8.51 17.65 3.31
N SER A 40 7.62 18.08 4.21
CA SER A 40 7.01 19.41 4.18
C SER A 40 8.00 20.56 4.32
N SER A 41 9.19 20.33 4.91
CA SER A 41 10.23 21.36 5.01
C SER A 41 10.83 21.70 3.63
N PHE A 42 10.78 20.77 2.66
CA PHE A 42 11.33 20.96 1.31
C PHE A 42 10.25 21.00 0.21
N ASN A 43 9.06 20.47 0.48
CA ASN A 43 7.98 20.38 -0.49
C ASN A 43 6.66 20.80 0.16
N SER A 44 6.15 21.97 -0.21
CA SER A 44 4.89 22.54 0.30
C SER A 44 3.65 21.71 -0.04
N GLN A 45 3.71 20.83 -1.05
CA GLN A 45 2.62 19.90 -1.35
C GLN A 45 2.59 18.68 -0.42
N CYS A 46 3.63 18.47 0.39
CA CYS A 46 3.68 17.41 1.38
C CYS A 46 2.86 17.78 2.64
N SER A 47 1.58 18.05 2.48
CA SER A 47 0.65 18.35 3.57
C SER A 47 0.23 17.10 4.33
N GLU A 48 -0.34 17.22 5.53
CA GLU A 48 -0.81 16.08 6.36
C GLU A 48 -1.80 15.16 5.61
N ARG A 49 -2.63 15.78 4.76
CA ARG A 49 -3.48 15.12 3.78
C ARG A 49 -3.10 15.63 2.40
N LEU A 50 -2.83 14.72 1.47
CA LEU A 50 -2.57 15.10 0.09
C LEU A 50 -3.86 15.59 -0.57
N HIS A 51 -3.79 16.78 -1.17
CA HIS A 51 -4.89 17.36 -1.92
C HIS A 51 -5.09 16.59 -3.23
N VAL A 52 -6.33 16.55 -3.73
CA VAL A 52 -6.67 15.92 -5.01
C VAL A 52 -5.84 16.47 -6.17
N LYS A 53 -5.44 17.75 -6.10
CA LYS A 53 -4.62 18.43 -7.12
C LYS A 53 -3.11 18.31 -6.89
N THR A 54 -2.66 17.45 -5.98
CA THR A 54 -1.22 17.29 -5.75
C THR A 54 -0.54 16.72 -6.99
N THR A 55 0.66 17.19 -7.29
CA THR A 55 1.53 16.60 -8.32
C THR A 55 2.39 15.46 -7.77
N LEU A 56 2.34 15.22 -6.46
CA LEU A 56 3.02 14.08 -5.84
C LEU A 56 2.41 12.78 -6.35
N LEU A 57 3.27 11.85 -6.74
CA LEU A 57 2.92 10.48 -7.12
C LEU A 57 3.64 9.51 -6.18
N PRO A 58 3.05 8.34 -5.88
CA PRO A 58 3.77 7.27 -5.20
C PRO A 58 4.96 6.84 -6.06
N THR A 59 6.11 6.71 -5.43
CA THR A 59 7.34 6.22 -6.07
C THR A 59 7.70 4.83 -5.55
N PRO A 60 8.25 3.95 -6.40
CA PRO A 60 8.66 2.62 -5.98
C PRO A 60 9.70 2.64 -4.84
N CYS A 61 9.54 1.77 -3.83
CA CYS A 61 10.40 1.70 -2.65
C CYS A 61 11.70 0.89 -2.86
N ASN A 62 12.24 0.87 -4.07
CA ASN A 62 13.33 -0.01 -4.53
C ASN A 62 14.65 0.26 -3.80
N GLU A 63 14.83 1.49 -3.35
CA GLU A 63 16.03 1.96 -2.70
C GLU A 63 16.18 1.42 -1.28
N ILE A 64 15.10 0.89 -0.68
CA ILE A 64 15.09 0.35 0.67
C ILE A 64 14.92 -1.17 0.61
N TYR A 65 15.95 -1.89 1.07
CA TYR A 65 15.93 -3.33 1.14
C TYR A 65 14.78 -3.85 2.01
N GLY A 66 13.94 -4.71 1.43
CA GLY A 66 12.80 -5.32 2.12
C GLY A 66 11.69 -4.32 2.47
N ALA A 67 11.60 -3.19 1.77
CA ALA A 67 10.51 -2.23 1.97
C ALA A 67 9.15 -2.87 1.68
N LYS A 68 8.30 -2.86 2.70
CA LYS A 68 6.95 -3.43 2.67
C LYS A 68 5.90 -2.55 3.32
N TYR A 69 6.31 -1.38 3.83
CA TYR A 69 5.43 -0.43 4.49
C TYR A 69 5.62 0.98 3.94
N CYS A 70 4.51 1.71 3.84
CA CYS A 70 4.50 3.15 3.68
C CYS A 70 4.27 3.81 5.04
N VAL A 71 5.11 4.79 5.38
CA VAL A 71 5.01 5.53 6.64
C VAL A 71 4.62 6.98 6.35
N LYS A 72 3.75 7.53 7.20
CA LYS A 72 3.46 8.97 7.29
C LYS A 72 3.67 9.41 8.73
N MET A 73 4.54 10.38 8.93
CA MET A 73 4.68 11.12 10.18
C MET A 73 4.09 12.51 10.00
N SER A 74 3.31 13.01 10.96
CA SER A 74 2.78 14.36 10.96
C SER A 74 2.80 14.98 12.36
N GLY A 75 2.82 16.30 12.46
CA GLY A 75 2.93 17.00 13.73
C GLY A 75 4.36 17.46 13.94
N VAL A 76 5.05 16.96 14.97
CA VAL A 76 6.47 17.28 15.19
C VAL A 76 7.31 16.12 14.63
N VAL A 77 8.05 16.41 13.57
CA VAL A 77 8.91 15.48 12.85
C VAL A 77 10.32 16.04 12.88
N GLU A 78 11.28 15.28 13.40
CA GLU A 78 12.69 15.69 13.47
C GLU A 78 12.93 17.05 14.17
N GLY A 79 12.04 17.41 15.11
CA GLY A 79 12.11 18.68 15.86
C GLY A 79 11.38 19.85 15.19
N GLU A 80 10.91 19.68 13.96
CA GLU A 80 10.16 20.70 13.22
C GLU A 80 8.68 20.31 13.08
N LEU A 81 7.84 21.32 12.84
CA LEU A 81 6.43 21.07 12.54
C LEU A 81 6.26 20.75 11.07
N GLY A 82 5.72 19.57 10.78
CA GLY A 82 5.66 19.12 9.41
C GLY A 82 4.96 17.79 9.19
N THR A 83 5.11 17.31 7.97
CA THR A 83 4.71 15.97 7.54
C THR A 83 5.85 15.36 6.73
N LYS A 84 6.21 14.12 7.06
CA LYS A 84 7.21 13.34 6.34
C LYS A 84 6.62 12.00 5.94
N ARG A 85 6.91 11.60 4.70
CA ARG A 85 6.46 10.34 4.13
C ARG A 85 7.65 9.61 3.55
N PHE A 86 7.72 8.30 3.78
CA PHE A 86 8.85 7.48 3.35
C PHE A 86 8.48 5.99 3.32
N CYS A 87 9.31 5.22 2.62
CA CYS A 87 9.25 3.76 2.59
C CYS A 87 9.94 3.16 3.83
N SER A 88 9.46 2.01 4.31
CA SER A 88 10.09 1.31 5.44
C SER A 88 10.01 -0.20 5.29
N SER A 89 11.06 -0.89 5.74
CA SER A 89 11.06 -2.36 5.89
C SER A 89 10.43 -2.82 7.21
N ARG A 90 10.24 -1.89 8.15
CA ARG A 90 9.67 -2.13 9.49
C ARG A 90 8.39 -1.36 9.72
N ASP A 91 7.51 -1.92 10.54
CA ASP A 91 6.30 -1.26 10.98
C ASP A 91 6.66 -0.21 12.05
N TRP A 92 6.25 1.05 11.84
CA TRP A 92 6.46 2.14 12.79
C TRP A 92 5.24 2.37 13.70
N GLY A 93 4.19 1.57 13.53
CA GLY A 93 2.96 1.65 14.29
C GLY A 93 1.96 2.66 13.73
N ASN A 94 0.89 2.84 14.50
CA ASN A 94 -0.26 3.68 14.20
C ASN A 94 -0.70 4.43 15.47
N ILE A 95 0.13 5.39 15.89
CA ILE A 95 -0.04 6.08 17.17
C ILE A 95 -0.02 7.59 16.99
N CYS A 96 -0.76 8.30 17.84
CA CYS A 96 -0.70 9.75 17.96
C CYS A 96 -0.49 10.13 19.42
N GLU A 97 0.57 10.87 19.69
CA GLU A 97 0.92 11.32 21.05
C GLU A 97 1.08 12.84 21.10
N PHE A 98 0.85 13.42 22.27
CA PHE A 98 1.13 14.83 22.51
C PHE A 98 2.53 14.98 23.06
N ILE A 99 3.44 15.51 22.25
CA ILE A 99 4.82 15.72 22.65
C ILE A 99 5.06 17.19 23.02
N LYS A 100 5.89 17.39 24.05
CA LYS A 100 6.27 18.72 24.54
C LYS A 100 7.35 19.31 23.61
N LEU A 101 7.15 20.54 23.16
CA LEU A 101 8.16 21.25 22.37
C LEU A 101 9.36 21.64 23.25
N SER A 102 10.58 21.43 22.74
CA SER A 102 11.79 21.85 23.44
C SER A 102 11.80 23.39 23.56
N GLY A 103 11.90 23.90 24.79
CA GLY A 103 11.89 25.35 25.07
C GLY A 103 10.54 25.99 25.35
N GLY A 104 9.43 25.24 25.45
CA GLY A 104 8.11 25.79 25.78
C GLY A 104 7.23 24.86 26.62
N ASN A 105 6.09 25.38 27.11
CA ASN A 105 5.06 24.60 27.83
C ASN A 105 3.92 24.11 26.91
N THR A 106 4.10 24.22 25.59
CA THR A 106 3.09 23.85 24.61
C THR A 106 3.29 22.40 24.16
N TYR A 107 2.24 21.60 24.27
CA TYR A 107 2.18 20.26 23.71
C TYR A 107 1.61 20.30 22.30
N ARG A 108 2.17 19.49 21.39
CA ARG A 108 1.62 19.32 20.04
C ARG A 108 1.45 17.86 19.71
N ARG A 109 0.36 17.56 19.00
CA ARG A 109 0.05 16.23 18.52
C ARG A 109 1.04 15.84 17.43
N SER A 110 1.75 14.73 17.64
CA SER A 110 2.58 14.06 16.64
C SER A 110 2.02 12.67 16.39
N CYS A 111 1.91 12.29 15.13
CA CYS A 111 1.31 11.03 14.71
C CYS A 111 2.25 10.26 13.78
N VAL A 112 2.27 8.95 13.95
CA VAL A 112 2.90 7.99 13.06
C VAL A 112 1.80 7.08 12.52
N HIS A 113 1.76 6.92 11.20
CA HIS A 113 0.84 6.02 10.52
C HIS A 113 1.61 5.10 9.57
N THR A 114 1.35 3.80 9.67
CA THR A 114 1.98 2.77 8.84
C THR A 114 0.91 1.94 8.14
N CYS A 115 1.12 1.69 6.86
CA CYS A 115 0.22 0.92 6.01
C CYS A 115 1.02 0.14 4.94
N TYR A 116 0.37 -0.80 4.24
CA TYR A 116 1.04 -1.86 3.45
C TYR A 116 0.53 -1.99 2.00
N SER A 117 -0.22 -1.02 1.48
CA SER A 117 -0.66 -0.99 0.08
C SER A 117 -0.08 0.22 -0.66
N ASP A 118 0.00 0.15 -1.98
CA ASP A 118 0.53 1.25 -2.79
C ASP A 118 -0.20 2.57 -2.49
N GLY A 119 0.58 3.64 -2.26
CA GLY A 119 0.10 5.00 -2.04
C GLY A 119 -0.74 5.21 -0.76
N CYS A 120 -0.85 4.22 0.13
CA CYS A 120 -1.73 4.31 1.30
C CYS A 120 -1.38 5.43 2.28
N ASN A 121 -0.14 5.93 2.26
CA ASN A 121 0.32 7.00 3.13
C ASN A 121 -0.05 8.42 2.63
N ALA A 122 -0.97 8.56 1.66
CA ALA A 122 -1.51 9.85 1.22
C ALA A 122 -2.18 10.64 2.37
N GLY A 123 -2.79 9.94 3.33
CA GLY A 123 -3.52 10.51 4.47
C GLY A 123 -5.04 10.53 4.31
N HIS A 124 -5.58 9.84 3.30
CA HIS A 124 -6.99 9.50 3.23
C HIS A 124 -7.27 8.27 4.09
N SER A 125 -8.37 8.28 4.82
CA SER A 125 -8.91 7.04 5.39
C SER A 125 -9.37 6.19 4.21
N ASN A 126 -8.65 5.11 3.91
CA ASN A 126 -9.15 4.15 2.92
C ASN A 126 -10.56 3.73 3.35
N PRO A 127 -11.58 3.81 2.47
CA PRO A 127 -12.87 3.24 2.78
C PRO A 127 -12.66 1.77 3.16
N PRO A 128 -13.40 1.23 4.16
CA PRO A 128 -13.20 -0.13 4.60
C PRO A 128 -13.41 -1.06 3.39
N PHE A 129 -12.38 -1.84 3.04
CA PHE A 129 -12.40 -2.82 1.94
C PHE A 129 -13.68 -3.69 1.95
N ALA A 130 -14.23 -3.95 3.14
CA ALA A 130 -15.49 -4.64 3.33
C ALA A 130 -16.67 -4.01 2.55
N LEU A 131 -16.81 -2.69 2.55
CA LEU A 131 -17.91 -2.01 1.84
C LEU A 131 -17.82 -2.22 0.33
N HIS A 132 -16.61 -2.17 -0.24
CA HIS A 132 -16.38 -2.45 -1.66
C HIS A 132 -16.72 -3.90 -2.00
N ILE A 133 -16.28 -4.87 -1.18
CA ILE A 133 -16.59 -6.29 -1.37
C ILE A 133 -18.11 -6.53 -1.31
N PHE A 134 -18.80 -5.94 -0.33
CA PHE A 134 -20.27 -6.05 -0.21
C PHE A 134 -21.00 -5.52 -1.45
N ILE A 135 -20.58 -4.36 -1.99
CA ILE A 135 -21.18 -3.78 -3.19
C ILE A 135 -20.91 -4.67 -4.42
N SER A 136 -19.69 -5.19 -4.58
CA SER A 136 -19.35 -6.10 -5.67
C SER A 136 -20.18 -7.38 -5.64
N ILE A 137 -20.38 -7.98 -4.47
CA ILE A 137 -21.19 -9.19 -4.29
C ILE A 137 -22.66 -8.91 -4.62
N MET A 138 -23.21 -7.78 -4.17
CA MET A 138 -24.60 -7.40 -4.46
C MET A 138 -24.86 -7.18 -5.95
N ILE A 139 -23.91 -6.57 -6.67
CA ILE A 139 -24.00 -6.36 -8.12
C ILE A 139 -24.02 -7.72 -8.85
N VAL A 140 -23.17 -8.66 -8.45
CA VAL A 140 -23.18 -10.01 -9.03
C VAL A 140 -24.51 -10.71 -8.76
N ILE A 141 -25.03 -10.66 -7.54
CA ILE A 141 -26.32 -11.29 -7.23
C ILE A 141 -27.44 -10.74 -8.12
N VAL A 142 -27.53 -9.42 -8.29
CA VAL A 142 -28.58 -8.76 -9.09
C VAL A 142 -28.45 -9.04 -10.60
N LEU A 143 -27.23 -9.18 -11.12
CA LEU A 143 -27.00 -9.47 -12.55
C LEU A 143 -27.26 -10.94 -12.93
N PHE A 144 -27.22 -11.85 -11.97
CA PHE A 144 -27.38 -13.30 -12.17
C PHE A 144 -28.68 -13.87 -11.55
N SER A 145 -29.60 -12.99 -11.11
CA SER A 145 -30.97 -13.29 -10.67
C SER A 145 -31.99 -12.73 -11.66
#